data_AF-A0A2D8FLQ2-F1
#
_entry.id   AF-A0A2D8FLQ2-F1
#
_cell.length_a   1.000
_cell.length_b   1.000
_cell.length_c   1.000
_cell.angle_alpha   90.00
_cell.angle_beta   90.00
_cell.angle_gamma   90.00
#
_symmetry.space_group_name_H-M   'P 1'
#
loop_
_entity.id
_entity.type
_entity.pdbx_description
1 polymer ?
#
loop_
_entity_poly.entity_id
_entity_poly.type
_entity_poly.pdbx_seq_one_letter_code
_entity_poly.pdbx_strand_id
1 'polypeptide(L)'
;MTISDRDEAEIEASRAPLMDHLIELRSRLLVCVVAFALGFILCFAFANQIQIALIKPYQAAAAIHAATAASGGHANPLELIAIMTGFKPYPPGSAAVVQLIATAPLEQLFTKMKIAAFGAAVLTFPVMAWQVYRFVAPG
;
A
#
# COMPACT_ATOMS: atom_id res chain seq x y z
N MET A 1 -14.72 53.16 -19.50
CA MET A 1 -14.25 52.06 -18.64
C MET A 1 -14.28 52.55 -17.21
N THR A 2 -15.34 52.20 -16.50
CA THR A 2 -15.55 52.49 -15.08
C THR A 2 -14.65 51.58 -14.24
N ILE A 3 -14.46 51.88 -12.95
CA ILE A 3 -13.65 51.05 -12.05
C ILE A 3 -14.24 49.62 -11.96
N SER A 4 -15.58 49.49 -11.99
CA SER A 4 -16.27 48.19 -12.07
C SER A 4 -15.88 47.37 -13.31
N ASP A 5 -15.79 48.01 -14.49
CA ASP A 5 -15.41 47.32 -15.74
C ASP A 5 -13.96 46.76 -15.69
N ARG A 6 -13.08 47.36 -14.88
CA ARG A 6 -11.70 46.89 -14.69
C ARG A 6 -11.63 45.71 -13.72
N ASP A 7 -12.34 45.81 -12.60
CA ASP A 7 -12.43 44.72 -11.60
C ASP A 7 -13.05 43.46 -12.22
N GLU A 8 -14.06 43.62 -13.07
CA GLU A 8 -14.75 42.52 -13.76
C GLU A 8 -13.83 41.84 -14.80
N ALA A 9 -13.01 42.61 -15.51
CA ALA A 9 -11.99 42.09 -16.44
C ALA A 9 -10.84 41.37 -15.71
N GLU A 10 -10.41 41.83 -14.52
CA GLU A 10 -9.42 41.14 -13.69
C GLU A 10 -9.97 39.82 -13.12
N ILE A 11 -11.25 39.77 -12.77
CA ILE A 11 -11.94 38.55 -12.34
C ILE A 11 -12.08 37.56 -13.51
N GLU A 12 -12.47 38.03 -14.69
CA GLU A 12 -12.60 37.18 -15.89
C GLU A 12 -11.25 36.63 -16.34
N ALA A 13 -10.21 37.48 -16.31
CA ALA A 13 -8.83 37.10 -16.57
C ALA A 13 -8.25 36.15 -15.52
N SER A 14 -8.81 36.09 -14.30
CA SER A 14 -8.44 35.08 -13.28
C SER A 14 -9.21 33.77 -13.46
N ARG A 15 -10.46 33.82 -13.96
CA ARG A 15 -11.29 32.62 -14.20
C ARG A 15 -10.80 31.78 -15.38
N ALA A 16 -10.37 32.42 -16.47
CA ALA A 16 -9.85 31.70 -17.63
C ALA A 16 -8.60 30.82 -17.31
N PRO A 17 -7.57 31.32 -16.59
CA PRO A 17 -6.41 30.54 -16.13
C PRO A 17 -6.77 29.40 -15.17
N LEU A 18 -7.77 29.57 -14.31
CA LEU A 18 -8.19 28.53 -13.36
C LEU A 18 -8.82 27.34 -14.07
N MET A 19 -9.56 27.57 -15.17
CA MET A 19 -10.13 26.48 -15.95
C MET A 19 -9.04 25.63 -16.60
N ASP A 20 -7.97 26.26 -17.11
CA ASP A 20 -6.84 25.54 -17.71
C ASP A 20 -6.09 24.67 -16.69
N HIS A 21 -5.85 25.17 -15.49
CA HIS A 21 -5.19 24.40 -14.44
C HIS A 21 -6.03 23.19 -13.96
N LEU A 22 -7.37 23.33 -13.89
CA LEU A 22 -8.27 22.21 -13.57
C LEU A 22 -8.36 21.17 -14.70
N ILE A 23 -8.26 21.61 -15.96
CA ILE A 23 -8.23 20.72 -17.13
C ILE A 23 -6.94 19.88 -17.15
N GLU A 24 -5.84 20.44 -16.69
CA GLU A 24 -4.58 19.73 -16.49
C GLU A 24 -4.68 18.71 -15.35
N LEU A 25 -5.28 19.10 -14.22
CA LEU A 25 -5.46 18.22 -13.06
C LEU A 25 -6.25 16.95 -13.41
N ARG A 26 -7.40 17.07 -14.09
CA ARG A 26 -8.24 15.91 -14.44
C ARG A 26 -7.50 14.90 -15.33
N SER A 27 -6.70 15.38 -16.29
CA SER A 27 -5.97 14.54 -17.23
C SER A 27 -4.91 13.72 -16.51
N ARG A 28 -4.21 14.36 -15.56
CA ARG A 28 -3.19 13.71 -14.72
C ARG A 28 -3.81 12.74 -13.72
N LEU A 29 -4.93 13.11 -13.12
CA LEU A 29 -5.70 12.24 -12.23
C LEU A 29 -6.16 10.98 -12.96
N LEU A 30 -6.65 11.10 -14.21
CA LEU A 30 -7.06 9.95 -15.01
C LEU A 30 -5.88 8.98 -15.24
N VAL A 31 -4.68 9.49 -15.52
CA VAL A 31 -3.49 8.65 -15.66
C VAL A 31 -3.13 7.95 -14.35
N CYS A 32 -3.18 8.64 -13.21
CA CYS A 32 -2.96 8.02 -11.89
C CYS A 32 -3.98 6.91 -11.61
N VAL A 33 -5.26 7.14 -11.91
CA VAL A 33 -6.33 6.17 -11.70
C VAL A 33 -6.15 4.94 -12.58
N VAL A 34 -5.84 5.13 -13.87
CA VAL A 34 -5.59 4.01 -14.80
C VAL A 34 -4.35 3.23 -14.39
N ALA A 35 -3.25 3.92 -14.06
CA ALA A 35 -2.03 3.28 -13.58
C ALA A 35 -2.28 2.46 -12.31
N PHE A 36 -2.98 3.03 -11.33
CA PHE A 36 -3.36 2.33 -10.11
C PHE A 36 -4.25 1.12 -10.39
N ALA A 37 -5.25 1.24 -11.27
CA ALA A 37 -6.15 0.14 -11.63
C ALA A 37 -5.39 -1.02 -12.28
N LEU A 38 -4.47 -0.73 -13.21
CA LEU A 38 -3.62 -1.76 -13.83
C LEU A 38 -2.69 -2.41 -12.81
N GLY A 39 -2.06 -1.62 -11.94
CA GLY A 39 -1.24 -2.14 -10.84
C GLY A 39 -2.04 -2.99 -9.86
N PHE A 40 -3.28 -2.58 -9.57
CA PHE A 40 -4.21 -3.31 -8.71
C PHE A 40 -4.58 -4.66 -9.31
N ILE A 41 -4.93 -4.73 -10.59
CA ILE A 41 -5.23 -5.99 -11.28
C ILE A 41 -4.01 -6.94 -11.22
N LEU A 42 -2.82 -6.41 -11.49
CA LEU A 42 -1.59 -7.18 -11.41
C LEU A 42 -1.35 -7.70 -9.98
N CYS A 43 -1.35 -6.84 -8.97
CA CYS A 43 -1.14 -7.23 -7.58
C CYS A 43 -2.25 -8.16 -7.05
N PHE A 44 -3.49 -8.02 -7.53
CA PHE A 44 -4.59 -8.89 -7.17
C PHE A 44 -4.37 -10.33 -7.68
N ALA A 45 -3.84 -10.49 -8.89
CA ALA A 45 -3.45 -11.81 -9.42
C ALA A 45 -2.38 -12.50 -8.55
N PHE A 46 -1.46 -11.72 -7.97
CA PHE A 46 -0.40 -12.22 -7.08
C PHE A 46 -0.71 -12.11 -5.58
N ALA A 47 -1.96 -11.78 -5.20
CA ALA A 47 -2.31 -11.47 -3.80
C ALA A 47 -1.99 -12.60 -2.82
N ASN A 48 -2.14 -13.87 -3.24
CA ASN A 48 -1.77 -15.03 -2.44
C ASN A 48 -0.27 -15.07 -2.11
N GLN A 49 0.59 -14.75 -3.08
CA GLN A 49 2.03 -14.80 -2.90
C GLN A 49 2.51 -13.69 -1.96
N ILE A 50 1.97 -12.48 -2.14
CA ILE A 50 2.25 -11.33 -1.26
C ILE A 50 1.79 -11.65 0.17
N GLN A 51 0.60 -12.25 0.31
CA GLN A 51 0.05 -12.66 1.61
C GLN A 51 0.96 -13.68 2.32
N ILE A 52 1.42 -14.73 1.62
CA ILE A 52 2.35 -15.73 2.19
C ILE A 52 3.68 -15.09 2.61
N ALA A 53 4.20 -14.16 1.79
CA ALA A 53 5.43 -13.44 2.12
C ALA A 53 5.28 -12.60 3.41
N LEU A 54 4.12 -11.96 3.61
CA LEU A 54 3.85 -11.11 4.77
C LEU A 54 3.56 -11.90 6.05
N ILE A 55 2.97 -13.09 5.95
CA ILE A 55 2.59 -13.92 7.11
C ILE A 55 3.76 -14.74 7.66
N LYS A 56 4.73 -15.14 6.83
CA LYS A 56 5.93 -15.90 7.26
C LYS A 56 6.67 -15.30 8.47
N PRO A 57 7.04 -14.00 8.48
CA PRO A 57 7.71 -13.42 9.64
C PRO A 57 6.79 -13.36 10.86
N TYR A 58 5.49 -13.14 10.66
CA TYR A 58 4.51 -13.13 11.74
C TYR A 58 4.39 -14.50 12.42
N GLN A 59 4.31 -15.58 11.64
CA GLN A 59 4.31 -16.94 12.16
C GLN A 59 5.56 -17.20 13.01
N ALA A 60 6.74 -16.89 12.46
CA ALA A 60 8.02 -17.06 13.17
C ALA A 60 8.06 -16.31 14.51
N ALA A 61 7.60 -15.05 14.54
CA ALA A 61 7.52 -14.27 15.78
C ALA A 61 6.55 -14.89 16.80
N ALA A 62 5.36 -15.31 16.35
CA ALA A 62 4.35 -15.92 17.20
C ALA A 62 4.86 -17.21 17.87
N ALA A 63 5.62 -18.02 17.15
CA ALA A 63 6.19 -19.25 17.70
C ALA A 63 7.30 -19.04 18.71
N ILE A 64 8.15 -18.04 18.50
CA ILE A 64 9.18 -17.67 19.47
C ILE A 64 8.50 -17.20 20.76
N HIS A 65 7.45 -16.38 20.65
CA HIS A 65 6.69 -15.90 21.81
C HIS A 65 6.03 -17.07 22.57
N ALA A 66 5.41 -18.02 21.85
CA ALA A 66 4.85 -19.22 22.44
C ALA A 66 5.92 -20.09 23.13
N ALA A 67 7.11 -20.22 22.53
CA ALA A 67 8.23 -20.96 23.11
C ALA A 67 8.83 -20.27 24.34
N THR A 68 8.91 -18.94 24.36
CA THR A 68 9.38 -18.16 25.51
C THR A 68 8.45 -18.29 26.72
N ALA A 69 7.13 -18.34 26.49
CA ALA A 69 6.15 -18.54 27.56
C ALA A 69 6.33 -19.89 28.28
N ALA A 70 6.77 -20.93 27.58
CA ALA A 70 7.03 -22.25 28.16
C ALA A 70 8.42 -22.37 28.84
N SER A 71 9.39 -21.55 28.42
CA SER A 71 10.81 -21.74 28.76
C SER A 71 11.39 -20.64 29.66
N GLY A 72 10.62 -19.60 30.01
CA GLY A 72 11.08 -18.46 30.83
C GLY A 72 12.15 -17.57 30.18
N GLY A 73 12.43 -17.79 28.89
CA GLY A 73 13.40 -17.00 28.11
C GLY A 73 12.80 -15.71 27.56
N HIS A 74 13.64 -14.79 27.12
CA HIS A 74 13.26 -13.51 26.54
C HIS A 74 13.30 -13.59 25.00
N ALA A 75 12.33 -13.00 24.33
CA ALA A 75 12.26 -12.98 22.87
C ALA A 75 13.40 -12.11 22.31
N ASN A 76 14.40 -12.76 21.72
CA ASN A 76 15.56 -12.07 21.15
C ASN A 76 15.35 -11.85 19.64
N PRO A 77 15.57 -10.63 19.11
CA PRO A 77 15.44 -10.34 17.67
C PRO A 77 16.32 -11.24 16.79
N LEU A 78 17.46 -11.72 17.33
CA LEU A 78 18.38 -12.61 16.63
C LEU A 78 17.80 -14.02 16.40
N GLU A 79 16.98 -14.53 17.33
CA GLU A 79 16.33 -15.83 17.12
C GLU A 79 15.26 -15.76 16.03
N LEU A 80 14.56 -14.62 15.91
CA LEU A 80 13.61 -14.37 14.82
C LEU A 80 14.31 -14.38 13.47
N ILE A 81 15.44 -13.69 13.36
CA ILE A 81 16.23 -13.67 12.12
C ILE A 81 16.77 -15.07 11.83
N ALA A 82 17.31 -15.79 12.82
CA ALA A 82 17.83 -17.15 12.64
C ALA A 82 16.75 -18.16 12.20
N ILE A 83 15.51 -18.02 12.68
CA ILE A 83 14.38 -18.84 12.23
C ILE A 83 13.91 -18.43 10.83
N MET A 84 13.84 -17.13 10.54
CA MET A 84 13.44 -16.60 9.23
C MET A 84 14.42 -16.99 8.11
N THR A 85 15.71 -17.04 8.43
CA THR A 85 16.80 -17.43 7.52
C THR A 85 17.05 -18.94 7.50
N GLY A 86 16.39 -19.72 8.36
CA GLY A 86 16.48 -21.18 8.41
C GLY A 86 17.69 -21.74 9.17
N PHE A 87 18.52 -20.89 9.80
CA PHE A 87 19.65 -21.34 10.63
C PHE A 87 19.23 -22.00 11.94
N LYS A 88 18.02 -21.71 12.44
CA LYS A 88 17.48 -22.36 13.64
C LYS A 88 16.10 -22.97 13.36
N PRO A 89 15.88 -24.26 13.67
CA PRO A 89 14.57 -24.87 13.50
C PRO A 89 13.55 -24.25 14.46
N TYR A 90 12.30 -24.31 14.05
CA TYR A 90 11.15 -23.84 14.81
C TYR A 90 11.09 -24.54 16.19
N PRO A 91 10.83 -23.83 17.30
CA PRO A 91 10.83 -24.43 18.63
C PRO A 91 9.81 -25.59 18.76
N PRO A 92 10.16 -26.74 19.37
CA PRO A 92 9.20 -27.83 19.56
C PRO A 92 8.04 -27.39 20.45
N GLY A 93 6.79 -27.70 20.05
CA GLY A 93 5.57 -27.23 20.72
C GLY A 93 4.95 -25.97 20.12
N SER A 94 5.65 -25.28 19.22
CA SER A 94 5.10 -24.16 18.43
C SER A 94 4.38 -24.60 17.15
N ALA A 95 4.04 -25.88 17.05
CA ALA A 95 3.16 -26.45 16.03
C ALA A 95 1.69 -25.98 16.14
N ALA A 96 1.38 -25.06 17.08
CA ALA A 96 0.37 -24.04 16.85
C ALA A 96 0.89 -23.06 15.78
N VAL A 97 1.16 -23.61 14.59
CA VAL A 97 1.20 -22.89 13.33
C VAL A 97 0.01 -21.97 13.39
N VAL A 98 0.21 -20.64 13.40
CA VAL A 98 -0.88 -19.67 13.36
C VAL A 98 -1.72 -20.04 12.15
N GLN A 99 -2.78 -20.80 12.42
CA GLN A 99 -3.66 -21.33 11.42
C GLN A 99 -4.62 -20.18 11.22
N LEU A 100 -4.34 -19.38 10.19
CA LEU A 100 -5.22 -18.31 9.79
C LEU A 100 -6.49 -18.96 9.25
N ILE A 101 -7.43 -19.19 10.16
CA ILE A 101 -8.75 -19.67 9.83
C ILE A 101 -9.49 -18.47 9.24
N ALA A 102 -9.74 -18.50 7.94
CA ALA A 102 -10.64 -17.57 7.30
C ALA A 102 -12.05 -17.89 7.82
N THR A 103 -12.54 -17.08 8.75
CA THR A 103 -13.83 -17.30 9.40
C THR A 103 -15.01 -17.09 8.45
N ALA A 104 -14.82 -16.38 7.34
CA ALA A 104 -15.78 -16.34 6.24
C ALA A 104 -15.12 -16.25 4.84
N PRO A 105 -15.75 -16.79 3.78
CA PRO A 105 -15.27 -16.65 2.39
C PRO A 105 -15.10 -15.18 1.96
N LEU A 106 -15.92 -14.29 2.50
CA LEU A 106 -15.89 -12.86 2.22
C LEU A 106 -14.65 -12.17 2.82
N GLU A 107 -14.18 -12.61 3.98
CA GLU A 107 -12.98 -12.06 4.63
C GLU A 107 -11.72 -12.34 3.82
N GLN A 108 -11.66 -13.50 3.15
CA GLN A 108 -10.53 -13.87 2.31
C GLN A 108 -10.46 -12.99 1.05
N LEU A 109 -11.62 -12.60 0.50
CA LEU A 109 -11.68 -11.62 -0.59
C LEU A 109 -11.22 -10.23 -0.13
N PHE A 110 -11.73 -9.76 1.02
CA PHE A 110 -11.34 -8.46 1.59
C PHE A 110 -9.85 -8.39 1.95
N THR A 111 -9.28 -9.47 2.46
CA THR A 111 -7.85 -9.56 2.78
C THR A 111 -7.01 -9.40 1.51
N LYS A 112 -7.35 -10.15 0.45
CA LYS A 112 -6.67 -10.03 -0.85
C LYS A 112 -6.82 -8.66 -1.46
N MET A 113 -8.00 -8.05 -1.40
CA MET A 113 -8.24 -6.71 -1.92
C MET A 113 -7.38 -5.67 -1.19
N LYS A 114 -7.26 -5.74 0.14
CA LYS A 114 -6.43 -4.82 0.93
C LYS A 114 -4.93 -4.99 0.61
N ILE A 115 -4.46 -6.23 0.51
CA ILE A 115 -3.06 -6.52 0.17
C ILE A 115 -2.75 -6.06 -1.26
N ALA A 116 -3.66 -6.32 -2.20
CA ALA A 116 -3.52 -5.89 -3.58
C ALA A 116 -3.54 -4.36 -3.71
N ALA A 117 -4.39 -3.65 -2.96
CA ALA A 117 -4.44 -2.20 -2.94
C ALA A 117 -3.12 -1.59 -2.44
N PHE A 118 -2.58 -2.13 -1.34
CA PHE A 118 -1.28 -1.69 -0.83
C PHE A 118 -0.15 -2.00 -1.82
N GLY A 119 -0.11 -3.23 -2.36
CA GLY A 119 0.88 -3.63 -3.36
C GLY A 119 0.83 -2.76 -4.61
N ALA A 120 -0.38 -2.44 -5.09
CA ALA A 120 -0.60 -1.58 -6.24
C ALA A 120 -0.12 -0.16 -5.98
N ALA A 121 -0.41 0.40 -4.80
CA ALA A 121 0.07 1.73 -4.43
C ALA A 121 1.60 1.81 -4.48
N VAL A 122 2.29 0.79 -3.95
CA VAL A 122 3.76 0.71 -4.00
C VAL A 122 4.26 0.53 -5.44
N LEU A 123 3.66 -0.39 -6.20
CA LEU A 123 4.06 -0.69 -7.58
C LEU A 123 3.91 0.52 -8.50
N THR A 124 2.82 1.27 -8.34
CA THR A 124 2.46 2.41 -9.18
C THR A 124 2.98 3.74 -8.63
N PHE A 125 3.61 3.71 -7.46
CA PHE A 125 4.20 4.88 -6.80
C PHE A 125 5.08 5.72 -7.73
N PRO A 126 5.96 5.16 -8.57
CA PRO A 126 6.80 5.97 -9.46
C PRO A 126 5.98 6.81 -10.45
N VAL A 127 4.91 6.22 -11.02
CA VAL A 127 4.05 6.91 -11.98
C VAL A 127 3.22 7.99 -11.27
N MET A 128 2.62 7.66 -10.13
CA MET A 128 1.82 8.62 -9.35
C MET A 128 2.68 9.78 -8.84
N ALA A 129 3.86 9.49 -8.29
CA ALA A 129 4.79 10.51 -7.80
C ALA A 129 5.24 11.44 -8.92
N TRP A 130 5.54 10.91 -10.11
CA TRP A 130 5.89 11.71 -11.27
C TRP A 130 4.74 12.64 -11.71
N GLN A 131 3.50 12.11 -11.77
CA GLN A 131 2.33 12.90 -12.15
C GLN A 131 2.00 14.02 -11.15
N VAL A 132 2.22 13.77 -9.85
CA VAL A 132 2.06 14.78 -8.79
C VAL A 132 3.17 15.82 -8.88
N TYR A 133 4.43 15.41 -9.04
CA TYR A 133 5.57 16.34 -9.14
C TYR A 133 5.37 17.33 -10.29
N ARG A 134 5.05 16.84 -11.49
CA ARG A 134 4.82 17.72 -12.66
C ARG A 134 3.62 18.65 -12.48
N PHE A 135 2.71 18.38 -11.54
CA PHE A 135 1.55 19.22 -11.20
C PHE A 135 1.91 20.34 -10.24
N VAL A 136 2.84 20.07 -9.33
CA VAL A 136 3.33 21.08 -8.40
C VAL A 136 4.38 22.00 -9.06
N ALA A 137 5.24 21.45 -9.92
CA ALA A 137 6.27 22.21 -10.64
C ALA A 137 6.07 22.09 -12.17
N PRO A 138 5.05 22.74 -12.74
CA PRO A 138 4.96 22.92 -14.18
C PRO A 138 6.05 23.91 -14.62
N GLY A 139 7.04 23.41 -15.37
CA GLY A 139 8.03 24.24 -16.05
C GLY A 139 7.51 24.79 -17.37
#